data_AF-A0A329TRY6-F1
#
_entry.id   AF-A0A329TRY6-F1
#
_cell.length_a   1.000
_cell.length_b   1.000
_cell.length_c   1.000
_cell.angle_alpha   90.00
_cell.angle_beta   90.00
_cell.angle_gamma   90.00
#
_symmetry.space_group_name_H-M   'P 1'
#
loop_
_entity.id
_entity.type
_entity.pdbx_description
1 polymer ?
#
loop_
_entity_poly.entity_id
_entity_poly.type
_entity_poly.pdbx_seq_one_letter_code
_entity_poly.pdbx_strand_id
1 'polypeptide(L)'
;MIGDFDPNGHKNLELFRYYLNRDLQRIDNSIQDNHGELKGYFVASLVDILIVFLFSEDLRTREIQVKIFIIAALIALFMILASIINKIAKWYYVRQIESGRKEYVVDEAKQEKIDKFDNIACDALLICESYMERYTLTEKTYVKEFYFYEIIHHLTKSADLFEEIYGNRELYISSKETELIDPYRVNNYIDFARKINEFLQIEIKKIPNDVEVQKDVDNLNTAISQWKHLKA
;
A
#
# COMPACT_ATOMS: atom_id res chain seq x y z
N MET A 1 28.56 4.18 40.93
CA MET A 1 28.38 4.76 39.58
C MET A 1 28.07 3.63 38.64
N ILE A 2 26.77 3.40 38.40
CA ILE A 2 26.27 2.44 37.43
C ILE A 2 25.86 3.32 36.24
N GLY A 3 26.50 3.10 35.10
CA GLY A 3 26.18 3.84 33.87
C GLY A 3 24.76 3.50 33.46
N ASP A 4 23.90 4.52 33.42
CA ASP A 4 22.54 4.41 32.91
C ASP A 4 22.59 3.92 31.46
N PHE A 5 21.88 2.83 31.23
CA PHE A 5 21.63 2.27 29.90
C PHE A 5 20.74 3.27 29.15
N ASP A 6 21.24 3.86 28.06
CA ASP A 6 20.47 4.77 27.20
C ASP A 6 19.37 3.98 26.44
N PRO A 7 18.07 4.13 26.81
CA PRO A 7 16.98 3.38 26.20
C PRO A 7 16.73 3.80 24.73
N ASN A 8 17.20 4.98 24.33
CA ASN A 8 17.00 5.51 22.98
C ASN A 8 17.97 4.87 21.98
N GLY A 9 19.15 4.43 22.42
CA GLY A 9 20.11 3.71 21.59
C GLY A 9 19.57 2.36 21.08
N HIS A 10 18.88 1.62 21.95
CA HIS A 10 18.28 0.33 21.59
C HIS A 10 17.13 0.45 20.58
N LYS A 11 16.26 1.45 20.76
CA LYS A 11 15.12 1.68 19.87
C LYS A 11 15.56 2.15 18.48
N ASN A 12 16.63 2.96 18.40
CA ASN A 12 17.22 3.39 17.13
C ASN A 12 17.91 2.24 16.39
N LEU A 13 18.52 1.30 17.11
CA LEU A 13 19.15 0.11 16.53
C LEU A 13 18.10 -0.88 15.98
N GLU A 14 16.97 -1.05 16.68
CA GLU A 14 15.85 -1.86 16.19
C GLU A 14 15.20 -1.23 14.96
N LEU A 15 15.04 0.10 14.95
CA LEU A 15 14.52 0.83 13.80
C LEU A 15 15.46 0.71 12.58
N PHE A 16 16.77 0.80 12.80
CA PHE A 16 17.78 0.57 11.76
C PHE A 16 17.74 -0.87 11.22
N ARG A 17 17.60 -1.87 12.10
CA ARG A 17 17.47 -3.28 11.72
C ARG A 17 16.20 -3.55 10.91
N TYR A 18 15.10 -2.89 11.27
CA TYR A 18 13.83 -2.95 10.55
C TYR A 18 13.96 -2.40 9.13
N TYR A 19 14.59 -1.22 8.96
CA TYR A 19 14.80 -0.64 7.63
C TYR A 19 15.75 -1.48 6.76
N LEU A 20 16.82 -2.02 7.34
CA LEU A 20 17.73 -2.92 6.64
C LEU A 20 17.05 -4.20 6.14
N ASN A 21 16.22 -4.84 6.97
CA ASN A 21 15.49 -6.04 6.56
C ASN A 21 14.47 -5.73 5.46
N ARG A 22 13.78 -4.59 5.57
CA ARG A 22 12.82 -4.15 4.55
C ARG A 22 13.50 -3.88 3.21
N ASP A 23 14.67 -3.24 3.23
CA ASP A 23 15.38 -2.92 2.00
C ASP A 23 16.02 -4.18 1.38
N LEU A 24 16.50 -5.13 2.19
CA LEU A 24 16.95 -6.45 1.71
C LEU A 24 15.81 -7.27 1.09
N GLN A 25 14.62 -7.28 1.69
CA GLN A 25 13.44 -7.91 1.10
C GLN A 25 12.99 -7.22 -0.19
N ARG A 26 13.14 -5.89 -0.28
CA ARG A 26 12.85 -5.14 -1.51
C ARG A 26 13.83 -5.48 -2.62
N ILE A 27 15.09 -5.69 -2.28
CA ILE A 27 16.13 -6.15 -3.22
C ILE A 27 15.83 -7.59 -3.67
N ASP A 28 15.49 -8.49 -2.76
CA ASP A 28 15.14 -9.89 -3.09
C ASP A 28 13.88 -9.98 -3.98
N ASN A 29 12.85 -9.18 -3.66
CA ASN A 29 11.64 -9.08 -4.47
C ASN A 29 11.89 -8.44 -5.85
N SER A 30 12.83 -7.48 -5.95
CA SER A 30 13.25 -6.92 -7.23
C SER A 30 14.06 -7.89 -8.09
N ILE A 31 14.68 -8.91 -7.48
CA ILE A 31 15.39 -9.99 -8.18
C ILE A 31 14.42 -11.08 -8.68
N GLN A 32 13.25 -11.24 -8.04
CA GLN A 32 12.22 -12.22 -8.43
C GLN A 32 11.26 -11.75 -9.54
N ASP A 33 11.20 -10.45 -9.87
CA ASP A 33 10.24 -9.90 -10.85
C ASP A 33 10.65 -10.09 -12.33
N ASN A 34 11.57 -11.02 -12.59
CA ASN A 34 12.11 -11.37 -13.92
C ASN A 34 11.13 -12.16 -14.82
N HIS A 35 9.90 -12.42 -14.38
CA HIS A 35 8.90 -13.12 -15.21
C HIS A 35 8.29 -12.24 -16.31
N GLY A 36 8.32 -10.91 -16.15
CA GLY A 36 7.87 -9.95 -17.16
C GLY A 36 8.86 -9.77 -18.31
N GLU A 37 10.16 -9.74 -17.99
CA GLU A 37 11.23 -9.53 -18.97
C GLU A 37 11.32 -10.65 -20.01
N LEU A 38 11.24 -11.92 -19.58
CA LEU A 38 11.38 -13.07 -20.47
C LEU A 38 10.26 -13.15 -21.53
N LYS A 39 9.04 -12.73 -21.17
CA LYS A 39 7.92 -12.59 -22.11
C LYS A 39 8.15 -11.42 -23.08
N GLY A 40 8.64 -10.30 -22.57
CA GLY A 40 9.03 -9.14 -23.37
C GLY A 40 10.09 -9.48 -24.41
N TYR A 41 11.16 -10.17 -24.01
CA TYR A 41 12.24 -10.62 -24.90
C TYR A 41 11.75 -11.63 -25.95
N PHE A 42 10.87 -12.56 -25.59
CA PHE A 42 10.33 -13.55 -26.53
C PHE A 42 9.43 -12.90 -27.59
N VAL A 43 8.56 -11.98 -27.18
CA VAL A 43 7.67 -11.24 -28.10
C VAL A 43 8.48 -10.28 -28.99
N ALA A 44 9.45 -9.56 -28.43
CA ALA A 44 10.34 -8.68 -29.20
C ALA A 44 11.12 -9.45 -30.26
N SER A 45 11.69 -10.61 -29.90
CA SER A 45 12.45 -11.45 -30.84
C SER A 45 11.59 -11.97 -32.00
N LEU A 46 10.33 -12.32 -31.74
CA LEU A 46 9.38 -12.77 -32.77
C LEU A 46 8.96 -11.63 -33.70
N VAL A 47 8.77 -10.42 -33.17
CA VAL A 47 8.45 -9.22 -33.94
C VAL A 47 9.63 -8.80 -34.82
N ASP A 48 10.86 -8.86 -34.29
CA ASP A 48 12.07 -8.54 -35.05
C ASP A 48 12.27 -9.50 -36.24
N ILE A 49 12.06 -10.81 -36.03
CA ILE A 49 12.10 -11.80 -37.11
C ILE A 49 11.02 -11.48 -38.16
N LEU A 50 9.81 -11.10 -37.75
CA LEU A 50 8.71 -10.75 -38.67
C LEU A 50 9.04 -9.51 -39.52
N ILE A 51 9.65 -8.48 -38.91
CA ILE A 51 10.04 -7.24 -39.58
C ILE A 51 11.13 -7.51 -40.62
N VAL A 52 12.16 -8.31 -40.28
CA VAL A 52 13.24 -8.66 -41.23
C VAL A 52 12.70 -9.38 -42.47
N PHE A 53 11.68 -10.23 -42.33
CA PHE A 53 11.06 -10.90 -43.47
C PHE A 53 10.12 -10.00 -44.30
N LEU A 54 9.40 -9.08 -43.66
CA LEU A 54 8.57 -8.08 -44.34
C LEU A 54 9.37 -7.13 -45.23
N PHE A 55 10.64 -6.87 -44.87
CA PHE A 55 11.55 -6.02 -45.65
C PHE A 55 12.48 -6.80 -46.59
N SER A 56 12.33 -8.12 -46.73
CA SER A 56 13.05 -8.87 -47.75
C SER A 56 12.51 -8.54 -49.16
N GLU A 57 13.39 -8.18 -50.09
CA GLU A 57 13.08 -7.45 -51.34
C GLU A 57 12.16 -8.17 -52.36
N ASP A 58 11.75 -9.43 -52.12
CA ASP A 58 10.93 -10.19 -53.09
C ASP A 58 9.64 -10.78 -52.48
N LEU A 59 8.72 -9.93 -52.03
CA LEU A 59 7.42 -10.33 -51.49
C LEU A 59 6.46 -11.00 -52.51
N ARG A 60 6.87 -11.20 -53.77
CA ARG A 60 6.00 -11.68 -54.87
C ARG A 60 6.10 -13.18 -55.14
N THR A 61 7.10 -13.88 -54.63
CA THR A 61 7.25 -15.32 -54.83
C THR A 61 6.30 -16.11 -53.92
N ARG A 62 5.64 -17.12 -54.50
CA ARG A 62 4.69 -18.01 -53.79
C ARG A 62 5.31 -18.67 -52.54
N GLU A 63 6.62 -18.90 -52.57
CA GLU A 63 7.38 -19.42 -51.42
C GLU A 63 7.43 -18.46 -50.24
N ILE A 64 7.55 -17.14 -50.48
CA ILE A 64 7.61 -16.14 -49.42
C ILE A 64 6.23 -15.93 -48.79
N GLN A 65 5.16 -15.96 -49.59
CA GLN A 65 3.78 -15.94 -49.07
C GLN A 65 3.48 -17.15 -48.16
N VAL A 66 3.96 -18.34 -48.54
CA VAL A 66 3.82 -19.56 -47.71
C VAL A 66 4.62 -19.41 -46.41
N LYS A 67 5.84 -18.87 -46.46
CA LYS A 67 6.65 -18.63 -45.25
C LYS A 67 6.01 -17.63 -44.28
N ILE A 68 5.47 -16.52 -44.78
CA ILE A 68 4.75 -15.52 -43.97
C ILE A 68 3.50 -16.16 -43.33
N PHE A 69 2.74 -16.96 -44.09
CA PHE A 69 1.57 -17.67 -43.58
C PHE A 69 1.95 -18.66 -42.46
N ILE A 70 3.05 -19.41 -42.62
CA ILE A 70 3.53 -20.34 -41.59
C ILE A 70 3.91 -19.59 -40.31
N ILE A 71 4.59 -18.45 -40.41
CA ILE A 71 4.97 -17.66 -39.24
C ILE A 71 3.74 -17.07 -38.54
N ALA A 72 2.80 -16.52 -39.31
CA ALA A 72 1.53 -16.02 -38.76
C ALA A 72 0.74 -17.15 -38.06
N ALA A 73 0.72 -18.34 -38.63
CA ALA A 73 0.11 -19.52 -38.02
C ALA A 73 0.84 -19.94 -36.73
N LEU A 74 2.18 -19.86 -36.68
CA LEU A 74 2.96 -20.15 -35.48
C LEU A 74 2.71 -19.12 -34.37
N ILE A 75 2.57 -17.82 -34.69
CA ILE A 75 2.22 -16.78 -33.72
C ILE A 75 0.80 -16.99 -33.19
N ALA A 76 -0.17 -17.29 -34.07
CA ALA A 76 -1.54 -17.61 -33.66
C ALA A 76 -1.58 -18.87 -32.79
N LEU A 77 -0.83 -19.91 -33.16
CA LEU A 77 -0.69 -21.14 -32.36
C LEU A 77 -0.07 -20.84 -30.99
N PHE A 78 0.97 -20.00 -30.92
CA PHE A 78 1.57 -19.58 -29.67
C PHE A 78 0.59 -18.80 -28.78
N MET A 79 -0.19 -17.89 -29.35
CA MET A 79 -1.23 -17.13 -28.62
C MET A 79 -2.33 -18.05 -28.08
N ILE A 80 -2.75 -19.05 -28.86
CA ILE A 80 -3.71 -20.08 -28.44
C ILE A 80 -3.11 -20.94 -27.32
N LEU A 81 -1.88 -21.42 -27.48
CA LEU A 81 -1.18 -22.20 -26.46
C LEU A 81 -0.98 -21.40 -25.18
N ALA A 82 -0.58 -20.13 -25.26
CA ALA A 82 -0.44 -19.25 -24.11
C ALA A 82 -1.78 -19.02 -23.40
N SER A 83 -2.87 -18.88 -24.15
CA SER A 83 -4.23 -18.76 -23.60
C SER A 83 -4.67 -20.04 -22.90
N ILE A 84 -4.39 -21.21 -23.49
CA ILE A 84 -4.69 -22.52 -22.91
C ILE A 84 -3.85 -22.75 -21.66
N ILE A 85 -2.55 -22.48 -21.69
CA ILE A 85 -1.64 -22.60 -20.55
C ILE A 85 -2.08 -21.68 -19.42
N ASN A 86 -2.45 -20.42 -19.70
CA ASN A 86 -2.98 -19.51 -18.68
C ASN A 86 -4.31 -20.01 -18.10
N LYS A 87 -5.18 -20.59 -18.93
CA LYS A 87 -6.47 -21.13 -18.50
C LYS A 87 -6.28 -22.39 -17.63
N ILE A 88 -5.34 -23.26 -18.00
CA ILE A 88 -4.95 -24.45 -17.24
C ILE A 88 -4.23 -24.04 -15.95
N ALA A 89 -3.33 -23.07 -15.98
CA ALA A 89 -2.64 -22.55 -14.81
C ALA A 89 -3.62 -21.92 -13.81
N LYS A 90 -4.58 -21.11 -14.30
CA LYS A 90 -5.65 -20.54 -13.48
C LYS A 90 -6.56 -21.62 -12.91
N TRP A 91 -6.91 -22.64 -13.69
CA TRP A 91 -7.72 -23.77 -13.22
C TRP A 91 -6.97 -24.66 -12.22
N TYR A 92 -5.68 -24.92 -12.44
CA TYR A 92 -4.82 -25.69 -11.54
C TYR A 92 -4.56 -24.92 -10.23
N TYR A 93 -4.39 -23.59 -10.30
CA TYR A 93 -4.32 -22.71 -9.15
C TYR A 93 -5.59 -22.78 -8.30
N VAL A 94 -6.77 -22.57 -8.91
CA VAL A 94 -8.07 -22.69 -8.23
C VAL A 94 -8.25 -24.08 -7.63
N ARG A 95 -7.86 -25.15 -8.35
CA ARG A 95 -7.96 -26.54 -7.87
C ARG A 95 -6.96 -26.89 -6.76
N GLN A 96 -5.80 -26.20 -6.69
CA GLN A 96 -4.85 -26.33 -5.58
C GLN A 96 -5.32 -25.60 -4.30
N ILE A 97 -6.09 -24.51 -4.46
CA ILE A 97 -6.77 -23.78 -3.38
C ILE A 97 -7.93 -24.61 -2.82
N GLU A 98 -8.77 -25.18 -3.68
CA GLU A 98 -9.89 -26.05 -3.28
C GLU A 98 -9.43 -27.37 -2.63
N SER A 99 -8.20 -27.82 -2.92
CA SER A 99 -7.61 -29.03 -2.33
C SER A 99 -6.71 -28.78 -1.11
N GLY A 100 -6.60 -27.53 -0.66
CA GLY A 100 -5.86 -27.15 0.55
C GLY A 100 -4.34 -27.39 0.49
N ARG A 101 -3.76 -27.50 -0.70
CA ARG A 101 -2.32 -27.82 -0.89
C ARG A 101 -1.42 -26.60 -1.07
N LYS A 102 -1.97 -25.40 -1.23
CA LYS A 102 -1.24 -24.12 -1.26
C LYS A 102 -2.08 -22.99 -0.68
N GLU A 103 -1.45 -22.19 0.17
CA GLU A 103 -2.02 -21.00 0.82
C GLU A 103 -1.86 -19.75 -0.08
N TYR A 104 -2.80 -18.83 0.01
CA TYR A 104 -3.02 -17.74 -0.96
C TYR A 104 -2.11 -16.54 -0.65
N VAL A 105 -1.08 -16.29 -1.48
CA VAL A 105 -0.08 -15.21 -1.26
C VAL A 105 -0.62 -13.78 -1.52
N VAL A 106 -1.91 -13.62 -1.84
CA VAL A 106 -2.58 -12.31 -1.99
C VAL A 106 -3.32 -11.89 -0.69
N ASP A 107 -3.46 -12.79 0.27
CA ASP A 107 -4.05 -12.48 1.57
C ASP A 107 -3.06 -11.74 2.50
N GLU A 108 -1.77 -12.08 2.46
CA GLU A 108 -0.75 -11.43 3.29
C GLU A 108 -0.67 -9.91 3.08
N ALA A 109 -0.73 -9.43 1.83
CA ALA A 109 -0.69 -7.99 1.54
C ALA A 109 -1.97 -7.27 2.00
N LYS A 110 -3.11 -7.96 1.97
CA LYS A 110 -4.39 -7.45 2.46
C LYS A 110 -4.38 -7.40 3.99
N GLN A 111 -3.93 -8.47 4.62
CA GLN A 111 -3.75 -8.57 6.05
C GLN A 111 -2.75 -7.54 6.56
N GLU A 112 -1.64 -7.32 5.86
CA GLU A 112 -0.66 -6.28 6.22
C GLU A 112 -1.30 -4.88 6.27
N LYS A 113 -2.25 -4.58 5.36
CA LYS A 113 -2.97 -3.30 5.36
C LYS A 113 -3.94 -3.20 6.53
N ILE A 114 -4.65 -4.29 6.84
CA ILE A 114 -5.55 -4.37 8.00
C ILE A 114 -4.75 -4.26 9.30
N ASP A 115 -3.61 -4.93 9.40
CA ASP A 115 -2.69 -4.89 10.54
C ASP A 115 -2.10 -3.48 10.72
N LYS A 116 -1.82 -2.76 9.63
CA LYS A 116 -1.38 -1.34 9.70
C LYS A 116 -2.51 -0.43 10.18
N PHE A 117 -3.74 -0.67 9.78
CA PHE A 117 -4.88 0.09 10.32
C PHE A 117 -5.01 -0.15 11.83
N ASP A 118 -4.94 -1.41 12.26
CA ASP A 118 -5.11 -1.81 13.66
C ASP A 118 -3.95 -1.33 14.55
N ASN A 119 -2.72 -1.60 14.15
CA ASN A 119 -1.53 -1.42 14.99
C ASN A 119 -0.76 -0.12 14.73
N ILE A 120 -1.15 0.65 13.70
CA ILE A 120 -0.48 1.93 13.41
C ILE A 120 -1.48 3.06 13.38
N ALA A 121 -2.56 2.95 12.60
CA ALA A 121 -3.52 4.05 12.49
C ALA A 121 -4.28 4.24 13.82
N CYS A 122 -4.85 3.18 14.39
CA CYS A 122 -5.56 3.26 15.67
C CYS A 122 -4.62 3.63 16.83
N ASP A 123 -3.44 3.01 16.90
CA ASP A 123 -2.42 3.34 17.91
C ASP A 123 -1.98 4.81 17.83
N ALA A 124 -1.85 5.36 16.62
CA ALA A 124 -1.53 6.77 16.45
C ALA A 124 -2.62 7.70 17.01
N LEU A 125 -3.91 7.31 16.97
CA LEU A 125 -4.97 8.09 17.61
C LEU A 125 -4.87 8.06 19.14
N LEU A 126 -4.50 6.91 19.72
CA LEU A 126 -4.26 6.79 21.16
C LEU A 126 -3.04 7.61 21.60
N ILE A 127 -1.99 7.63 20.79
CA ILE A 127 -0.82 8.49 21.00
C ILE A 127 -1.23 9.96 20.95
N CYS A 128 -2.05 10.36 19.97
CA CYS A 128 -2.58 11.73 19.89
C CYS A 128 -3.36 12.10 21.16
N GLU A 129 -4.24 11.21 21.65
CA GLU A 129 -4.99 11.46 22.89
C GLU A 129 -4.06 11.64 24.10
N SER A 130 -3.01 10.81 24.24
CA SER A 130 -2.03 10.98 25.32
C SER A 130 -1.28 12.31 25.21
N TYR A 131 -0.92 12.74 24.00
CA TYR A 131 -0.29 14.03 23.79
C TYR A 131 -1.25 15.20 24.04
N MET A 132 -2.53 15.08 23.70
CA MET A 132 -3.55 16.07 24.04
C MET A 132 -3.66 16.24 25.56
N GLU A 133 -3.70 15.15 26.33
CA GLU A 133 -3.70 15.21 27.79
C GLU A 133 -2.46 15.94 28.32
N ARG A 134 -1.26 15.53 27.88
CA ARG A 134 0.01 16.15 28.28
C ARG A 134 0.10 17.63 27.88
N TYR A 135 -0.46 18.00 26.73
CA TYR A 135 -0.56 19.38 26.27
C TYR A 135 -1.40 20.22 27.23
N THR A 136 -2.53 19.71 27.72
CA THR A 136 -3.40 20.45 28.66
C THR A 136 -2.75 20.65 30.04
N LEU A 137 -1.96 19.67 30.51
CA LEU A 137 -1.33 19.69 31.83
C LEU A 137 -0.04 20.51 31.89
N THR A 138 0.62 20.70 30.75
CA THR A 138 1.93 21.37 30.71
C THR A 138 1.77 22.88 30.73
N GLU A 139 2.59 23.61 31.49
CA GLU A 139 2.57 25.08 31.49
C GLU A 139 3.60 25.70 30.54
N LYS A 140 4.66 24.95 30.20
CA LYS A 140 5.77 25.42 29.38
C LYS A 140 5.39 25.49 27.89
N THR A 141 5.42 26.69 27.31
CA THR A 141 5.01 26.94 25.91
C THR A 141 5.75 26.07 24.89
N TYR A 142 7.07 25.98 24.96
CA TYR A 142 7.86 25.19 24.00
C TYR A 142 7.53 23.69 24.04
N VAL A 143 7.10 23.17 25.19
CA VAL A 143 6.70 21.77 25.34
C VAL A 143 5.28 21.56 24.79
N LYS A 144 4.39 22.55 24.95
CA LYS A 144 3.08 22.55 24.30
C LYS A 144 3.20 22.53 22.78
N GLU A 145 4.05 23.38 22.22
CA GLU A 145 4.32 23.42 20.77
C GLU A 145 4.84 22.07 20.28
N PHE A 146 5.79 21.46 21.01
CA PHE A 146 6.25 20.10 20.72
C PHE A 146 5.10 19.09 20.67
N TYR A 147 4.27 19.01 21.71
CA TYR A 147 3.14 18.08 21.71
C TYR A 147 2.13 18.37 20.60
N PHE A 148 1.89 19.64 20.28
CA PHE A 148 1.01 20.04 19.20
C PHE A 148 1.52 19.51 17.85
N TYR A 149 2.81 19.63 17.57
CA TYR A 149 3.42 19.07 16.35
C TYR A 149 3.40 17.55 16.32
N GLU A 150 3.62 16.89 17.45
CA GLU A 150 3.50 15.42 17.54
C GLU A 150 2.05 14.95 17.25
N ILE A 151 1.04 15.68 17.72
CA ILE A 151 -0.36 15.36 17.42
C ILE A 151 -0.63 15.50 15.91
N ILE A 152 -0.16 16.58 15.27
CA ILE A 152 -0.29 16.75 13.81
C ILE A 152 0.40 15.60 13.07
N HIS A 153 1.63 15.28 13.46
CA HIS A 153 2.42 14.22 12.83
C HIS A 153 1.72 12.86 12.89
N HIS A 154 1.29 12.46 14.09
CA HIS A 154 0.66 11.17 14.30
C HIS A 154 -0.73 11.11 13.65
N LEU A 155 -1.52 12.18 13.72
CA LEU A 155 -2.82 12.22 13.05
C LEU A 155 -2.68 12.15 11.53
N THR A 156 -1.69 12.83 10.94
CA THR A 156 -1.42 12.79 9.49
C THR A 156 -1.06 11.38 9.04
N LYS A 157 -0.11 10.74 9.73
CA LYS A 157 0.27 9.36 9.44
C LYS A 157 -0.91 8.40 9.56
N SER A 158 -1.75 8.60 10.57
CA SER A 158 -2.97 7.80 10.79
C SER A 158 -3.97 8.00 9.65
N ALA A 159 -4.23 9.26 9.29
CA ALA A 159 -5.14 9.65 8.22
C ALA A 159 -4.74 9.08 6.86
N ASP A 160 -3.44 9.11 6.52
CA ASP A 160 -2.93 8.56 5.25
C ASP A 160 -3.20 7.06 5.14
N LEU A 161 -2.98 6.30 6.22
CA LEU A 161 -3.26 4.86 6.26
C LEU A 161 -4.77 4.59 6.20
N PHE A 162 -5.56 5.41 6.88
CA PHE A 162 -7.00 5.27 6.89
C PHE A 162 -7.65 5.60 5.53
N GLU A 163 -7.13 6.59 4.81
CA GLU A 163 -7.64 6.97 3.49
C GLU A 163 -7.55 5.80 2.50
N GLU A 164 -6.48 5.00 2.58
CA GLU A 164 -6.33 3.81 1.75
C GLU A 164 -7.41 2.75 2.05
N ILE A 165 -7.74 2.55 3.33
CA ILE A 165 -8.80 1.63 3.77
C ILE A 165 -10.18 2.16 3.38
N TYR A 166 -10.44 3.44 3.65
CA TYR A 166 -11.74 4.08 3.43
C TYR A 166 -12.07 4.25 1.94
N GLY A 167 -11.07 4.62 1.13
CA GLY A 167 -11.18 4.73 -0.32
C GLY A 167 -11.45 3.39 -1.01
N ASN A 168 -10.97 2.29 -0.42
CA ASN A 168 -11.14 0.93 -0.93
C ASN A 168 -12.02 0.06 -0.01
N ARG A 169 -13.02 0.67 0.63
CA ARG A 169 -13.83 0.03 1.68
C ARG A 169 -14.43 -1.33 1.33
N GLU A 170 -14.79 -1.57 0.06
CA GLU A 170 -15.33 -2.87 -0.38
C GLU A 170 -14.32 -4.02 -0.28
N LEU A 171 -13.02 -3.71 -0.27
CA LEU A 171 -11.94 -4.68 -0.12
C LEU A 171 -11.63 -4.99 1.34
N TYR A 172 -11.71 -3.99 2.23
CA TYR A 172 -11.15 -4.07 3.58
C TYR A 172 -12.20 -4.11 4.70
N ILE A 173 -13.47 -3.78 4.40
CA ILE A 173 -14.49 -3.57 5.43
C ILE A 173 -15.70 -4.46 5.18
N SER A 174 -16.03 -5.31 6.16
CA SER A 174 -17.20 -6.19 6.13
C SER A 174 -17.63 -6.58 7.54
N SER A 175 -18.93 -6.63 7.79
CA SER A 175 -19.50 -7.17 9.04
C SER A 175 -19.71 -8.69 9.01
N LYS A 176 -19.45 -9.33 7.85
CA LYS A 176 -19.69 -10.77 7.63
C LYS A 176 -18.42 -11.59 7.60
N GLU A 177 -17.30 -10.97 7.26
CA GLU A 177 -16.01 -11.63 7.11
C GLU A 177 -15.15 -11.27 8.31
N THR A 178 -14.81 -12.25 9.14
CA THR A 178 -14.08 -12.06 10.40
C THR A 178 -12.64 -11.60 10.20
N GLU A 179 -12.10 -11.78 8.99
CA GLU A 179 -10.75 -11.37 8.59
C GLU A 179 -10.71 -9.88 8.19
N LEU A 180 -11.87 -9.23 8.02
CA LEU A 180 -11.98 -7.84 7.59
C LEU A 180 -12.28 -6.89 8.74
N ILE A 181 -12.06 -5.60 8.49
CA ILE A 181 -12.35 -4.56 9.46
C ILE A 181 -13.87 -4.42 9.59
N ASP A 182 -14.39 -4.57 10.79
CA ASP A 182 -15.80 -4.33 11.03
C ASP A 182 -16.15 -2.84 10.85
N PRO A 183 -17.28 -2.50 10.19
CA PRO A 183 -17.78 -1.13 10.08
C PRO A 183 -17.80 -0.33 11.40
N TYR A 184 -18.05 -0.95 12.56
CA TYR A 184 -18.03 -0.22 13.83
C TYR A 184 -16.63 0.34 14.15
N ARG A 185 -15.56 -0.39 13.79
CA ARG A 185 -14.17 0.03 14.05
C ARG A 185 -13.80 1.24 13.21
N VAL A 186 -14.27 1.25 11.97
CA VAL A 186 -14.13 2.39 11.05
C VAL A 186 -14.86 3.61 11.60
N ASN A 187 -16.10 3.43 12.07
CA ASN A 187 -16.87 4.52 12.66
C ASN A 187 -16.21 5.08 13.92
N ASN A 188 -15.70 4.21 14.80
CA ASN A 188 -14.94 4.63 15.97
C ASN A 188 -13.69 5.42 15.58
N TYR A 189 -12.92 4.94 14.60
CA TYR A 189 -11.75 5.67 14.09
C TYR A 189 -12.13 7.08 13.63
N ILE A 190 -13.22 7.21 12.85
CA ILE A 190 -13.70 8.52 12.37
C ILE A 190 -14.05 9.45 13.54
N ASP A 191 -14.70 8.94 14.58
CA ASP A 191 -15.09 9.74 15.75
C ASP A 191 -13.87 10.22 16.55
N PHE A 192 -12.88 9.34 16.77
CA PHE A 192 -11.63 9.73 17.42
C PHE A 192 -10.84 10.75 16.59
N ALA A 193 -10.69 10.51 15.29
CA ALA A 193 -9.97 11.43 14.40
C ALA A 193 -10.63 12.82 14.36
N ARG A 194 -11.97 12.89 14.35
CA ARG A 194 -12.72 14.15 14.44
C ARG A 194 -12.48 14.88 15.75
N LYS A 195 -12.52 14.18 16.89
CA LYS A 195 -12.23 14.77 18.21
C LYS A 195 -10.82 15.37 18.28
N ILE A 196 -9.82 14.66 17.74
CA ILE A 196 -8.44 15.15 17.69
C ILE A 196 -8.32 16.36 16.75
N ASN A 197 -8.96 16.31 15.58
CA ASN A 197 -8.96 17.42 14.63
C ASN A 197 -9.65 18.68 15.19
N GLU A 198 -10.75 18.53 15.93
CA GLU A 198 -11.41 19.64 16.63
C GLU A 198 -10.46 20.31 17.63
N PHE A 199 -9.70 19.51 18.39
CA PHE A 199 -8.66 20.03 19.28
C PHE A 199 -7.60 20.84 18.50
N LEU A 200 -7.07 20.31 17.40
CA LEU A 200 -6.08 21.00 16.58
C LEU A 200 -6.61 22.34 16.03
N GLN A 201 -7.85 22.35 15.53
CA GLN A 201 -8.51 23.54 14.98
C GLN A 201 -8.77 24.63 16.03
N ILE A 202 -8.94 24.25 17.30
CA ILE A 202 -9.08 25.20 18.41
C ILE A 202 -7.71 25.76 18.83
N GLU A 203 -6.72 24.89 18.99
CA GLU A 203 -5.41 25.26 19.54
C GLU A 203 -4.54 26.00 18.52
N ILE A 204 -4.65 25.72 17.21
CA ILE A 204 -3.87 26.43 16.18
C ILE A 204 -4.09 27.95 16.22
N LYS A 205 -5.29 28.40 16.61
CA LYS A 205 -5.64 29.83 16.74
C LYS A 205 -4.85 30.55 17.84
N LYS A 206 -4.22 29.80 18.74
CA LYS A 206 -3.42 30.32 19.86
C LYS A 206 -1.92 30.33 19.53
N ILE A 207 -1.51 29.66 18.46
CA ILE A 207 -0.11 29.59 18.02
C ILE A 207 0.11 30.75 17.03
N PRO A 208 1.21 31.53 17.16
CA PRO A 208 1.50 32.63 16.25
C PRO A 208 1.67 32.13 14.81
N ASN A 209 1.22 32.93 13.83
CA ASN A 209 1.10 32.65 12.38
C ASN A 209 2.21 31.81 11.73
N ASP A 210 2.23 30.51 12.02
CA ASP A 210 3.01 29.51 11.29
C ASP A 210 2.16 29.00 10.13
N VAL A 211 2.51 29.47 8.93
CA VAL A 211 1.76 29.21 7.70
C VAL A 211 1.83 27.74 7.30
N GLU A 212 2.94 27.05 7.60
CA GLU A 212 3.11 25.64 7.26
C GLU A 212 2.25 24.76 8.16
N VAL A 213 2.29 25.03 9.46
CA VAL A 213 1.49 24.29 10.45
C VAL A 213 0.00 24.51 10.22
N GLN A 214 -0.42 25.74 9.90
CA GLN A 214 -1.82 26.02 9.55
C GLN A 214 -2.26 25.21 8.33
N LYS A 215 -1.41 25.12 7.30
CA LYS A 215 -1.69 24.34 6.10
C LYS A 215 -1.86 22.85 6.42
N ASP A 216 -1.01 22.29 7.27
CA ASP A 216 -1.11 20.88 7.67
C ASP A 216 -2.41 20.59 8.43
N VAL A 217 -2.80 21.48 9.36
CA VAL A 217 -4.06 21.40 10.09
C VAL A 217 -5.27 21.55 9.17
N ASP A 218 -5.20 22.39 8.14
CA ASP A 218 -6.25 22.57 7.15
C ASP A 218 -6.37 21.35 6.20
N ASN A 219 -5.25 20.74 5.82
CA ASN A 219 -5.22 19.51 5.02
C ASN A 219 -5.87 18.35 5.79
N LEU A 220 -5.50 18.18 7.07
CA LEU A 220 -6.10 17.20 7.97
C LEU A 220 -7.61 17.40 8.10
N ASN A 221 -8.04 18.63 8.34
CA ASN A 221 -9.46 18.95 8.43
C ASN A 221 -10.20 18.65 7.13
N THR A 222 -9.60 18.95 5.98
CA THR A 222 -10.16 18.65 4.67
C THR A 222 -10.32 17.15 4.47
N ALA A 223 -9.30 16.35 4.77
CA ALA A 223 -9.37 14.88 4.66
C ALA A 223 -10.45 14.29 5.59
N ILE A 224 -10.39 14.63 6.88
CA ILE A 224 -11.29 14.08 7.91
C ILE A 224 -12.76 14.44 7.67
N SER A 225 -13.03 15.63 7.10
CA SER A 225 -14.40 16.08 6.80
C SER A 225 -15.10 15.27 5.70
N GLN A 226 -14.33 14.58 4.84
CA GLN A 226 -14.87 13.79 3.74
C GLN A 226 -15.38 12.43 4.21
N TRP A 227 -14.85 11.92 5.32
CA TRP A 227 -15.22 10.62 5.86
C TRP A 227 -16.62 10.66 6.45
N LYS A 228 -17.43 9.66 6.09
CA LYS A 228 -18.79 9.47 6.57
C LYS A 228 -18.85 8.14 7.30
N HIS A 229 -19.70 8.09 8.32
CA HIS A 229 -19.98 6.83 8.98
C HIS A 229 -20.54 5.82 7.97
N LEU A 230 -20.07 4.59 8.11
CA LEU A 230 -20.55 3.45 7.36
C LEU A 230 -21.83 2.93 8.00
N LYS A 231 -22.77 2.48 7.14
CA LYS A 231 -23.97 1.80 7.59
C LYS A 231 -23.60 0.38 7.98
N ALA A 232 -24.08 -0.05 9.15
CA ALA A 232 -23.99 -1.43 9.62
C ALA A 232 -24.88 -2.37 8.78
#